data_AF-G3XY37-F1
#
_entry.id   AF-G3XY37-F1
#
_cell.length_a   1.000
_cell.length_b   1.000
_cell.length_c   1.000
_cell.angle_alpha   90.00
_cell.angle_beta   90.00
_cell.angle_gamma   90.00
#
_symmetry.space_group_name_H-M   'P 1'
#
loop_
_entity.id
_entity.type
_entity.pdbx_description
1 polymer ?
#
loop_
_entity_poly.entity_id
_entity_poly.type
_entity_poly.pdbx_seq_one_letter_code
_entity_poly.pdbx_strand_id
1 'polypeptide(L)'
;MASSAFLSNTINNTPVMNATSSSQYMNPSDTAMLDMFIPGYSFISRFLISYLHIDLSQYIPMILTAVAFVASLRYVFSRSHELLSDYCVSTAEIRLEDEVYNYLMFWMAQHPSTKRSTQFVASTKISSGARYYDSDDEGDLGDEDEYDENGNVVSDFDDYWAKTVARDKFKRLRFTPAEGSHYFWFRGRLLTFTRAKEENNNTISYMRYVPERLFISCFGRDPTILKELLAEAQRAWVARDGNSTVIYRGQKNGGYTDWVRCMARHPRPLSTVVLDPAQKQSFIKDIKEYLHPRTRRWYSNRGIPYRRGYLLHGPPGTGKTSLCFAASGLLGLPLYLLNLSSKSLDEDDLMSLFQDLPRRCIVLLEDIDCAGMTSKRAANSTQDDKNKSDPNNANTNPAAAPNTATNTPAGSSTDKKPSEETTDNKGITLSGLLNVIDGVAASEGRILIMTTNHPEKLDAALLRPGRVDMTITFGYAHSQDIRELFSSIYSTLEGDLRSVSPNRRKDAITSHDGKANGVKKTTIGDGMEERPPVSDKIVRLAKDFAAGIPAGEFTAAEVQGYLLNYKDDPEGAIAGIGGWLERTEKVRKERKEKAENGKK
;
A
#
# COMPACT_ATOMS: atom_id res chain seq x y z
N MET A 1 86.01 61.47 -25.04
CA MET A 1 86.73 61.99 -26.21
C MET A 1 85.98 61.48 -27.45
N ALA A 2 85.41 62.23 -28.39
CA ALA A 2 85.15 63.67 -28.56
C ALA A 2 84.13 63.82 -29.74
N SER A 3 83.30 64.87 -29.92
CA SER A 3 83.10 66.10 -29.12
C SER A 3 81.74 66.79 -29.37
N SER A 4 81.46 67.79 -28.53
CA SER A 4 80.77 69.09 -28.74
C SER A 4 80.76 69.70 -30.16
N ALA A 5 79.94 70.70 -30.52
CA ALA A 5 78.67 71.28 -30.03
C ALA A 5 78.31 72.49 -30.94
N PHE A 6 77.02 72.84 -31.08
CA PHE A 6 76.48 74.16 -31.49
C PHE A 6 74.96 74.11 -31.12
N LEU A 7 74.35 74.90 -30.23
CA LEU A 7 74.27 76.38 -30.06
C LEU A 7 73.84 77.09 -31.36
N SER A 8 72.81 77.94 -31.39
CA SER A 8 71.81 78.34 -30.38
C SER A 8 70.71 79.16 -31.06
N ASN A 9 69.49 79.21 -30.50
CA ASN A 9 68.82 80.51 -30.31
C ASN A 9 67.65 80.45 -29.33
N THR A 10 67.73 81.30 -28.31
CA THR A 10 66.73 81.48 -27.26
C THR A 10 65.97 82.77 -27.54
N ILE A 11 64.65 82.72 -27.61
CA ILE A 11 63.81 83.92 -27.39
C ILE A 11 62.74 83.56 -26.36
N ASN A 12 62.78 84.27 -25.23
CA ASN A 12 61.78 84.15 -24.19
C ASN A 12 60.45 84.77 -24.65
N ASN A 13 59.35 84.10 -24.34
CA ASN A 13 58.08 84.75 -24.00
C ASN A 13 57.19 83.78 -23.21
N THR A 14 57.13 83.99 -21.89
CA THR A 14 55.91 83.72 -21.11
C THR A 14 54.80 84.67 -21.61
N PRO A 15 53.48 84.36 -21.50
CA PRO A 15 52.86 83.99 -20.22
C PRO A 15 51.60 83.08 -20.26
N VAL A 16 50.98 82.98 -19.07
CA VAL A 16 49.60 82.56 -18.75
C VAL A 16 49.34 81.06 -18.61
N MET A 17 49.09 80.66 -17.36
CA MET A 17 48.38 79.42 -17.03
C MET A 17 46.93 79.52 -17.50
N ASN A 18 46.45 78.53 -18.25
CA ASN A 18 45.02 78.25 -18.34
C ASN A 18 44.79 76.77 -17.99
N ALA A 19 44.36 76.54 -16.75
CA ALA A 19 43.88 75.23 -16.31
C ALA A 19 42.39 75.11 -16.70
N THR A 20 42.13 74.60 -17.91
CA THR A 20 40.80 74.16 -18.32
C THR A 20 40.76 72.64 -18.36
N SER A 21 40.23 72.06 -17.28
CA SER A 21 39.84 70.65 -17.22
C SER A 21 38.72 70.39 -18.24
N SER A 22 39.08 69.82 -19.40
CA SER A 22 38.11 69.39 -20.41
C SER A 22 37.34 68.17 -19.90
N SER A 23 36.08 68.35 -19.54
CA SER A 23 35.14 67.25 -19.37
C SER A 23 34.98 66.53 -20.72
N GLN A 24 35.42 65.28 -20.79
CA GLN A 24 35.23 64.41 -21.95
C GLN A 24 33.78 63.95 -22.01
N TYR A 25 32.92 64.72 -22.68
CA TYR A 25 31.60 64.25 -23.06
C TYR A 25 31.74 63.13 -24.10
N MET A 26 30.95 62.05 -23.96
CA MET A 26 30.90 60.96 -24.95
C MET A 26 30.59 61.48 -26.36
N ASN A 27 31.17 60.85 -27.39
CA ASN A 27 30.85 61.19 -28.76
C ASN A 27 29.37 60.88 -29.06
N PRO A 28 28.71 61.64 -29.95
CA PRO A 28 27.31 61.42 -30.27
C PRO A 28 27.03 60.00 -30.84
N SER A 29 28.02 59.37 -31.47
CA SER A 29 27.99 57.94 -31.87
C SER A 29 27.73 56.99 -30.70
N ASP A 30 28.38 57.26 -29.57
CA ASP A 30 28.42 56.35 -28.42
C ASP A 30 27.09 56.42 -27.66
N THR A 31 26.52 57.64 -27.58
CA THR A 31 25.15 57.83 -27.07
C THR A 31 24.08 57.18 -27.96
N ALA A 32 24.29 57.12 -29.28
CA ALA A 32 23.35 56.48 -30.21
C ALA A 32 23.39 54.94 -30.11
N MET A 33 24.57 54.35 -29.88
CA MET A 33 24.66 52.91 -29.59
C MET A 33 23.99 52.55 -28.27
N LEU A 34 24.13 53.36 -27.21
CA LEU A 34 23.50 53.09 -25.92
C LEU A 34 21.97 53.23 -25.96
N ASP A 35 21.43 54.16 -26.76
CA ASP A 35 19.97 54.28 -26.99
C ASP A 35 19.36 53.05 -27.69
N MET A 36 20.19 52.28 -28.42
CA MET A 36 19.76 51.01 -29.05
C MET A 36 19.57 49.88 -28.04
N PHE A 37 20.30 49.90 -26.92
CA PHE A 37 20.18 48.91 -25.84
C PHE A 37 19.25 49.37 -24.71
N ILE A 38 19.12 50.68 -24.48
CA ILE A 38 18.29 51.29 -23.44
C ILE A 38 17.47 52.42 -24.08
N PRO A 39 16.23 52.17 -24.53
CA PRO A 39 15.42 53.17 -25.22
C PRO A 39 15.16 54.41 -24.36
N GLY A 40 15.51 55.60 -24.86
CA GLY A 40 15.33 56.88 -24.16
C GLY A 40 16.54 57.30 -23.31
N TYR A 41 17.64 56.56 -23.38
CA TYR A 41 18.90 56.87 -22.73
C TYR A 41 19.40 58.29 -23.06
N SER A 42 19.32 58.71 -24.32
CA SER A 42 19.80 60.03 -24.75
C SER A 42 19.03 61.20 -24.11
N PHE A 43 17.73 61.04 -23.87
CA PHE A 43 16.91 62.04 -23.18
C PHE A 43 17.22 62.09 -21.68
N ILE A 44 17.28 60.91 -21.03
CA ILE A 44 17.55 60.78 -19.59
C ILE A 44 18.96 61.29 -19.25
N SER A 45 19.98 60.91 -20.03
CA SER A 45 21.37 61.37 -19.86
C SER A 45 21.48 62.89 -19.94
N ARG A 46 20.83 63.53 -20.92
CA ARG A 46 20.81 64.99 -21.06
C ARG A 46 20.08 65.68 -19.90
N PHE A 47 18.97 65.13 -19.42
CA PHE A 47 18.23 65.66 -18.28
C PHE A 47 19.07 65.62 -16.99
N LEU A 48 19.72 64.49 -16.70
CA LEU A 48 20.55 64.30 -15.49
C LEU A 48 21.79 65.20 -15.50
N ILE A 49 22.44 65.39 -16.65
CA ILE A 49 23.58 66.32 -16.80
C ILE A 49 23.12 67.78 -16.62
N SER A 50 21.98 68.15 -17.20
CA SER A 50 21.49 69.54 -17.21
C SER A 50 20.91 70.01 -15.86
N TYR A 51 20.21 69.14 -15.13
CA TYR A 51 19.51 69.51 -13.88
C TYR A 51 20.18 69.01 -12.59
N LEU A 52 20.97 67.93 -12.64
CA LEU A 52 21.60 67.34 -11.46
C LEU A 52 23.14 67.31 -11.54
N HIS A 53 23.72 67.71 -12.67
CA HIS A 53 25.17 67.63 -12.95
C HIS A 53 25.77 66.21 -12.82
N ILE A 54 24.96 65.17 -13.03
CA ILE A 54 25.39 63.76 -12.97
C ILE A 54 25.71 63.25 -14.38
N ASP A 55 26.97 62.95 -14.64
CA ASP A 55 27.41 62.33 -15.90
C ASP A 55 27.21 60.81 -15.89
N LEU A 56 26.07 60.38 -16.40
CA LEU A 56 25.65 58.97 -16.44
C LEU A 56 26.65 58.06 -17.20
N SER A 57 27.47 58.62 -18.11
CA SER A 57 28.45 57.85 -18.88
C SER A 57 29.57 57.25 -18.02
N GLN A 58 29.90 57.89 -16.88
CA GLN A 58 30.88 57.39 -15.92
C GLN A 58 30.31 56.27 -15.05
N TYR A 59 29.00 56.33 -14.74
CA TYR A 59 28.33 55.36 -13.88
C TYR A 59 27.92 54.07 -14.61
N ILE A 60 27.61 54.11 -15.91
CA ILE A 60 27.20 52.91 -16.67
C ILE A 60 28.27 51.80 -16.66
N PRO A 61 29.57 52.04 -16.93
CA PRO A 61 30.60 51.03 -16.79
C PRO A 61 30.71 50.46 -15.37
N MET A 62 30.51 51.28 -14.34
CA MET A 62 30.50 50.83 -12.94
C MET A 62 29.27 49.96 -12.61
N ILE A 63 28.09 50.30 -13.14
CA ILE A 63 26.87 49.51 -12.98
C ILE A 63 26.98 48.18 -13.75
N LEU A 64 27.47 48.21 -14.99
CA LEU A 64 27.64 47.00 -15.80
C LEU A 64 28.70 46.06 -15.20
N THR A 65 29.81 46.58 -14.68
CA THR A 65 30.80 45.75 -13.97
C THR A 65 30.25 45.20 -12.65
N ALA A 66 29.45 45.97 -11.89
CA ALA A 66 28.77 45.47 -10.70
C ALA A 66 27.73 44.38 -11.02
N VAL A 67 26.92 44.54 -12.07
CA VAL A 67 25.96 43.53 -12.54
C VAL A 67 26.68 42.27 -13.02
N ALA A 68 27.74 42.42 -13.82
CA ALA A 68 28.56 41.30 -14.27
C ALA A 68 29.22 40.58 -13.09
N PHE A 69 29.74 41.30 -12.10
CA PHE A 69 30.33 40.74 -10.89
C PHE A 69 29.30 39.96 -10.05
N VAL A 70 28.09 40.50 -9.84
CA VAL A 70 27.00 39.80 -9.13
C VAL A 70 26.54 38.56 -9.90
N ALA A 71 26.45 38.63 -11.24
CA ALA A 71 26.14 37.48 -12.08
C ALA A 71 27.24 36.40 -12.02
N SER A 72 28.51 36.80 -12.10
CA SER A 72 29.66 35.90 -11.96
C SER A 72 29.72 35.26 -10.57
N LEU A 73 29.49 36.02 -9.49
CA LEU A 73 29.42 35.47 -8.13
C LEU A 73 28.27 34.47 -7.98
N ARG A 74 27.08 34.77 -8.51
CA ARG A 74 25.95 33.83 -8.51
C ARG A 74 26.28 32.55 -9.26
N TYR A 75 26.89 32.65 -10.44
CA TYR A 75 27.32 31.50 -11.23
C TYR A 75 28.42 30.66 -10.54
N VAL A 76 29.44 31.31 -9.95
CA VAL A 76 30.49 30.61 -9.20
C VAL A 76 29.93 29.95 -7.95
N PHE A 77 28.96 30.56 -7.27
CA PHE A 77 28.30 29.98 -6.10
C PHE A 77 27.37 28.82 -6.47
N SER A 78 26.53 28.95 -7.52
CA SER A 78 25.70 27.83 -7.99
C SER A 78 26.58 26.67 -8.46
N ARG A 79 27.63 26.95 -9.23
CA ARG A 79 28.52 25.92 -9.75
C ARG A 79 29.35 25.26 -8.66
N SER A 80 29.79 25.99 -7.64
CA SER A 80 30.50 25.39 -6.50
C SER A 80 29.57 24.57 -5.61
N HIS A 81 28.31 24.98 -5.44
CA HIS A 81 27.29 24.20 -4.76
C HIS A 81 26.96 22.88 -5.50
N GLU A 82 26.75 22.93 -6.82
CA GLU A 82 26.60 21.75 -7.68
C GLU A 82 27.78 20.80 -7.50
N LEU A 83 29.02 21.28 -7.70
CA LEU A 83 30.22 20.45 -7.56
C LEU A 83 30.38 19.88 -6.14
N LEU A 84 30.00 20.61 -5.09
CA LEU A 84 30.05 20.10 -3.72
C LEU A 84 28.98 19.02 -3.50
N SER A 85 27.78 19.19 -4.06
CA SER A 85 26.71 18.19 -4.02
C SER A 85 27.11 16.92 -4.78
N ASP A 86 27.63 17.04 -6.01
CA ASP A 86 27.97 15.91 -6.88
C ASP A 86 29.17 15.10 -6.36
N TYR A 87 30.18 15.76 -5.78
CA TYR A 87 31.46 15.12 -5.44
C TYR A 87 31.72 14.94 -3.94
N CYS A 88 30.98 15.61 -3.05
CA CYS A 88 31.22 15.60 -1.61
C CYS A 88 29.98 15.26 -0.76
N VAL A 89 28.79 15.09 -1.36
CA VAL A 89 27.57 14.69 -0.67
C VAL A 89 27.11 13.33 -1.19
N SER A 90 26.84 12.39 -0.28
CA SER A 90 26.12 11.16 -0.62
C SER A 90 24.63 11.44 -0.53
N THR A 91 23.86 11.08 -1.55
CA THR A 91 22.40 11.25 -1.59
C THR A 91 21.71 9.95 -1.97
N ALA A 92 20.62 9.61 -1.28
CA ALA A 92 19.70 8.54 -1.62
C ALA A 92 18.37 9.14 -2.09
N GLU A 93 17.89 8.76 -3.27
CA GLU A 93 16.55 9.08 -3.80
C GLU A 93 15.58 7.96 -3.42
N ILE A 94 14.39 8.33 -2.93
CA ILE A 94 13.28 7.43 -2.61
C ILE A 94 12.05 7.91 -3.38
N ARG A 95 11.44 6.98 -4.12
CA ARG A 95 10.26 7.20 -4.96
C ARG A 95 8.97 6.96 -4.17
N LEU A 96 7.91 7.66 -4.53
CA LEU A 96 6.61 7.62 -3.84
C LEU A 96 5.84 6.30 -4.04
N GLU A 97 6.16 5.56 -5.10
CA GLU A 97 5.57 4.26 -5.42
C GLU A 97 6.11 3.13 -4.52
N ASP A 98 7.28 3.31 -3.90
CA ASP A 98 7.99 2.29 -3.12
C ASP A 98 7.57 2.30 -1.63
N GLU A 99 7.51 1.13 -0.97
CA GLU A 99 7.26 1.05 0.47
C GLU A 99 8.32 1.78 1.31
N VAL A 100 9.55 1.91 0.82
CA VAL A 100 10.62 2.66 1.48
C VAL A 100 10.22 4.12 1.76
N TYR A 101 9.34 4.72 0.94
CA TYR A 101 8.74 6.03 1.22
C TYR A 101 8.00 6.03 2.56
N ASN A 102 7.15 5.03 2.78
CA ASN A 102 6.34 4.90 4.00
C ASN A 102 7.21 4.65 5.23
N TYR A 103 8.23 3.78 5.09
CA TYR A 103 9.17 3.48 6.17
C TYR A 103 9.89 4.76 6.64
N LEU A 104 10.40 5.55 5.69
CA LEU A 104 11.11 6.79 5.95
C LEU A 104 10.20 7.86 6.55
N MET A 105 9.00 8.06 5.98
CA MET A 105 8.04 9.05 6.48
C MET A 105 7.54 8.72 7.89
N PHE A 106 7.33 7.44 8.20
CA PHE A 106 6.98 6.97 9.55
C PHE A 106 8.09 7.24 10.57
N TRP A 107 9.34 6.95 10.21
CA TRP A 107 10.49 7.23 11.07
C TRP A 107 10.68 8.75 11.26
N MET A 108 10.59 9.53 10.18
CA MET A 108 10.70 11.00 10.23
C MET A 108 9.58 11.63 11.07
N ALA A 109 8.34 11.15 11.00
CA ALA A 109 7.22 11.66 11.79
C ALA A 109 7.42 11.48 13.31
N GLN A 110 8.09 10.39 13.71
CA GLN A 110 8.43 10.13 15.11
C GLN A 110 9.69 10.88 15.57
N HIS A 111 10.60 11.18 14.64
CA HIS A 111 11.91 11.74 14.96
C HIS A 111 11.80 13.09 15.72
N PRO A 112 12.57 13.32 16.81
CA PRO A 112 12.44 14.53 17.63
C PRO A 112 12.63 15.86 16.89
N SER A 113 13.34 15.87 15.75
CA SER A 113 13.48 17.07 14.92
C SER A 113 12.16 17.51 14.29
N THR A 114 11.32 16.58 13.85
CA THR A 114 10.03 16.87 13.19
C THR A 114 9.05 17.48 14.17
N LYS A 115 9.04 16.99 15.43
CA LYS A 115 8.27 17.59 16.54
C LYS A 115 8.70 19.02 16.90
N ARG A 116 9.88 19.46 16.45
CA ARG A 116 10.41 20.81 16.63
C ARG A 116 10.47 21.62 15.33
N SER A 117 10.03 21.06 14.20
CA SER A 117 10.07 21.74 12.91
C SER A 117 9.05 22.86 12.87
N THR A 118 9.43 23.99 12.28
CA THR A 118 8.51 25.10 11.96
C THR A 118 7.72 24.85 10.67
N GLN A 119 8.13 23.86 9.87
CA GLN A 119 7.51 23.49 8.60
C GLN A 119 7.10 22.01 8.63
N PHE A 120 5.80 21.78 8.81
CA PHE A 120 5.21 20.45 8.88
C PHE A 120 3.88 20.39 8.12
N VAL A 121 3.50 19.18 7.69
CA VAL A 121 2.17 18.86 7.18
C VAL A 121 1.42 18.12 8.28
N ALA A 122 0.29 18.68 8.70
CA ALA A 122 -0.66 18.01 9.58
C ALA A 122 -1.59 17.12 8.74
N SER A 123 -1.71 15.86 9.12
CA SER A 123 -2.45 14.84 8.37
C SER A 123 -3.13 13.87 9.35
N THR A 124 -4.24 13.26 8.92
CA THR A 124 -4.95 12.21 9.68
C THR A 124 -4.54 10.80 9.26
N LYS A 125 -3.54 10.68 8.39
CA LYS A 125 -2.91 9.43 7.90
C LYS A 125 -1.44 9.70 7.61
N ILE A 126 -0.55 8.73 7.80
CA ILE A 126 0.88 8.88 7.43
C ILE A 126 1.10 8.78 5.92
N SER A 127 0.28 8.01 5.21
CA SER A 127 0.33 7.88 3.76
C SER A 127 0.02 9.22 3.07
N SER A 128 1.00 9.83 2.42
CA SER A 128 0.80 11.02 1.56
C SER A 128 0.08 10.69 0.26
N GLY A 129 0.13 9.43 -0.18
CA GLY A 129 -0.61 8.96 -1.35
C GLY A 129 -2.12 9.00 -1.10
N ALA A 130 -2.88 9.37 -2.14
CA ALA A 130 -4.35 9.31 -2.15
C ALA A 130 -4.91 7.87 -2.19
N ARG A 131 -4.32 6.96 -1.41
CA ARG A 131 -4.84 5.60 -1.17
C ARG A 131 -6.09 5.74 -0.30
N TYR A 132 -7.25 5.84 -0.96
CA TYR A 132 -8.56 6.07 -0.33
C TYR A 132 -8.88 5.10 0.83
N TYR A 133 -8.26 3.92 0.85
CA TYR A 133 -8.48 2.85 1.82
C TYR A 133 -7.21 2.38 2.56
N ASP A 134 -6.22 3.25 2.78
CA ASP A 134 -5.24 2.95 3.84
C ASP A 134 -5.95 3.05 5.20
N SER A 135 -6.31 1.90 5.77
CA SER A 135 -7.00 1.77 7.07
C SER A 135 -6.09 1.25 8.18
N ASP A 136 -4.76 1.35 8.00
CA ASP A 136 -3.77 0.95 9.00
C ASP A 136 -3.95 1.66 10.37
N ASP A 137 -4.58 2.83 10.42
CA ASP A 137 -4.67 3.66 11.65
C ASP A 137 -5.83 3.31 12.61
N GLU A 138 -6.76 2.42 12.24
CA GLU A 138 -7.76 1.90 13.19
C GLU A 138 -7.12 0.96 14.24
N GLY A 139 -5.91 0.45 13.99
CA GLY A 139 -5.16 -0.43 14.91
C GLY A 139 -4.26 0.27 15.92
N ASP A 140 -4.18 1.61 15.88
CA ASP A 140 -3.40 2.46 16.81
C ASP A 140 -4.33 3.36 17.66
N LEU A 141 -5.62 2.98 17.71
CA LEU A 141 -6.62 3.43 18.68
C LEU A 141 -6.45 2.62 19.96
N GLY A 142 -5.31 2.78 20.62
CA GLY A 142 -4.89 1.93 21.73
C GLY A 142 -5.91 1.85 22.87
N ASP A 143 -5.83 0.73 23.59
CA ASP A 143 -6.62 0.35 24.77
C ASP A 143 -6.38 1.26 25.99
N GLU A 144 -5.81 2.46 25.80
CA GLU A 144 -5.51 3.43 26.85
C GLU A 144 -6.80 3.89 27.58
N ASP A 145 -7.93 3.97 26.86
CA ASP A 145 -9.24 4.29 27.44
C ASP A 145 -9.90 3.09 28.15
N GLU A 146 -9.41 1.85 27.98
CA GLU A 146 -9.90 0.69 28.74
C GLU A 146 -9.48 0.76 30.22
N TYR A 147 -8.52 1.62 30.59
CA TYR A 147 -8.00 1.74 31.96
C TYR A 147 -8.22 3.13 32.55
N ASP A 148 -8.54 3.18 33.85
CA ASP A 148 -8.57 4.41 34.64
C ASP A 148 -7.15 4.94 34.94
N GLU A 149 -7.04 6.15 35.50
CA GLU A 149 -5.75 6.75 35.90
C GLU A 149 -4.97 5.91 36.93
N ASN A 150 -5.60 4.91 37.55
CA ASN A 150 -5.00 3.99 38.51
C ASN A 150 -4.63 2.62 37.90
N GLY A 151 -4.87 2.42 36.60
CA GLY A 151 -4.61 1.17 35.88
C GLY A 151 -5.61 0.04 36.17
N ASN A 152 -6.86 0.37 36.53
CA ASN A 152 -7.98 -0.57 36.62
C ASN A 152 -8.86 -0.48 35.36
N VAL A 153 -9.50 -1.57 34.97
CA VAL A 153 -10.40 -1.57 33.81
C VAL A 153 -11.62 -0.67 34.07
N VAL A 154 -11.94 0.23 33.13
CA VAL A 154 -13.11 1.12 33.20
C VAL A 154 -14.39 0.28 33.16
N SER A 155 -15.14 0.27 34.27
CA SER A 155 -16.34 -0.55 34.43
C SER A 155 -17.64 0.12 33.99
N ASP A 156 -17.64 1.45 33.84
CA ASP A 156 -18.79 2.22 33.38
C ASP A 156 -18.73 2.45 31.87
N PHE A 157 -19.69 1.89 31.14
CA PHE A 157 -19.78 2.04 29.70
C PHE A 157 -20.01 3.49 29.29
N ASP A 158 -20.77 4.29 30.04
CA ASP A 158 -21.11 5.65 29.63
C ASP A 158 -19.90 6.59 29.76
N ASP A 159 -19.05 6.40 30.78
CA ASP A 159 -17.78 7.12 30.92
C ASP A 159 -16.75 6.67 29.87
N TYR A 160 -16.57 5.35 29.68
CA TYR A 160 -15.73 4.79 28.62
C TYR A 160 -16.15 5.32 27.24
N TRP A 161 -17.43 5.20 26.90
CA TRP A 161 -17.96 5.61 25.60
C TRP A 161 -17.97 7.13 25.42
N ALA A 162 -18.17 7.92 26.49
CA ALA A 162 -18.01 9.36 26.43
C ALA A 162 -16.55 9.75 26.12
N LYS A 163 -15.56 9.09 26.73
CA LYS A 163 -14.13 9.28 26.43
C LYS A 163 -13.79 8.86 25.00
N THR A 164 -14.16 7.63 24.59
CA THR A 164 -13.94 7.12 23.24
C THR A 164 -14.59 8.01 22.18
N VAL A 165 -15.85 8.39 22.33
CA VAL A 165 -16.56 9.25 21.37
C VAL A 165 -16.06 10.70 21.40
N ALA A 166 -15.55 11.19 22.54
CA ALA A 166 -14.84 12.48 22.58
C ALA A 166 -13.50 12.40 21.83
N ARG A 167 -12.75 11.31 21.97
CA ARG A 167 -11.50 11.03 21.26
C ARG A 167 -11.74 10.89 19.75
N ASP A 168 -12.69 10.07 19.33
CA ASP A 168 -12.95 9.76 17.92
C ASP A 168 -13.53 10.95 17.12
N LYS A 169 -14.16 11.93 17.79
CA LYS A 169 -14.47 13.24 17.19
C LYS A 169 -13.21 13.98 16.72
N PHE A 170 -12.07 13.73 17.37
CA PHE A 170 -10.77 14.31 17.06
C PHE A 170 -9.81 13.27 16.49
N LYS A 171 -9.92 13.01 15.19
CA LYS A 171 -8.95 12.14 14.48
C LYS A 171 -7.51 12.52 14.82
N ARG A 172 -6.73 11.53 15.28
CA ARG A 172 -5.34 11.70 15.70
C ARG A 172 -4.53 12.44 14.63
N LEU A 173 -4.05 13.63 14.97
CA LEU A 173 -3.20 14.41 14.07
C LEU A 173 -1.79 13.85 14.08
N ARG A 174 -1.26 13.58 12.88
CA ARG A 174 0.12 13.18 12.64
C ARG A 174 0.83 14.28 11.87
N PHE A 175 2.02 14.62 12.35
CA PHE A 175 2.84 15.70 11.81
C PHE A 175 4.01 15.08 11.04
N THR A 176 4.05 15.35 9.73
CA THR A 176 5.13 14.92 8.83
C THR A 176 5.92 16.13 8.36
N PRO A 177 7.19 15.98 7.91
CA PRO A 177 7.92 17.10 7.33
C PRO A 177 7.21 17.67 6.10
N ALA A 178 7.15 19.00 6.01
CA ALA A 178 6.59 19.67 4.85
C ALA A 178 7.50 19.52 3.61
N GLU A 179 7.03 20.01 2.47
CA GLU A 179 7.86 20.23 1.29
C GLU A 179 9.03 21.17 1.61
N GLY A 180 10.20 20.92 1.01
CA GLY A 180 11.45 21.60 1.30
C GLY A 180 12.51 20.72 1.98
N SER A 181 13.58 21.35 2.48
CA SER A 181 14.75 20.68 3.06
C SER A 181 14.81 20.85 4.58
N HIS A 182 14.89 19.74 5.30
CA HIS A 182 14.89 19.63 6.76
C HIS A 182 16.21 19.03 7.22
N TYR A 183 16.78 19.55 8.30
CA TYR A 183 18.08 19.11 8.82
C TYR A 183 17.91 18.40 10.17
N PHE A 184 18.59 17.26 10.34
CA PHE A 184 18.53 16.48 11.57
C PHE A 184 19.84 15.73 11.83
N TRP A 185 20.10 15.41 13.10
CA TRP A 185 21.27 14.65 13.51
C TRP A 185 20.93 13.17 13.59
N PHE A 186 21.76 12.32 12.97
CA PHE A 186 21.69 10.86 13.09
C PHE A 186 23.08 10.29 13.35
N ARG A 187 23.24 9.55 14.45
CA ARG A 187 24.52 8.94 14.91
C ARG A 187 25.72 9.91 14.88
N GLY A 188 25.50 11.18 15.23
CA GLY A 188 26.54 12.22 15.26
C GLY A 188 26.91 12.83 13.91
N ARG A 189 26.22 12.49 12.81
CA ARG A 189 26.33 13.17 11.52
C ARG A 189 25.09 14.03 11.28
N LEU A 190 25.26 15.18 10.62
CA LEU A 190 24.16 16.02 10.16
C LEU A 190 23.67 15.51 8.79
N LEU A 191 22.40 15.14 8.72
CA LEU A 191 21.72 14.69 7.51
C LEU A 191 20.68 15.72 7.08
N THR A 192 20.43 15.78 5.78
CA THR A 192 19.37 16.57 5.16
C THR A 192 18.30 15.62 4.62
N PHE A 193 17.04 15.85 4.97
CA PHE A 193 15.87 15.23 4.36
C PHE A 193 15.18 16.28 3.49
N THR A 194 15.08 16.04 2.18
CA THR A 194 14.43 16.96 1.25
C THR A 194 13.22 16.27 0.62
N ARG A 195 12.06 16.91 0.73
CA ARG A 195 10.82 16.49 0.06
C ARG A 195 10.54 17.48 -1.07
N ALA A 196 10.57 16.99 -2.31
CA ALA A 196 10.36 17.80 -3.51
C ALA A 196 9.18 17.24 -4.32
N LYS A 197 8.40 18.13 -4.94
CA LYS A 197 7.41 17.78 -5.96
C LYS A 197 8.05 17.80 -7.34
N GLU A 198 7.59 16.91 -8.21
CA GLU A 198 8.02 16.90 -9.60
C GLU A 198 7.18 17.91 -10.41
N GLU A 199 7.78 19.07 -10.73
CA GLU A 199 7.18 20.14 -11.56
C GLU A 199 7.09 19.72 -13.04
N ASN A 200 6.28 18.71 -13.34
CA ASN A 200 5.95 18.36 -14.73
C ASN A 200 4.94 19.37 -15.30
N ASN A 201 5.46 20.46 -15.89
CA ASN A 201 4.71 21.48 -16.63
C ASN A 201 3.87 20.95 -17.82
N ASN A 202 3.96 19.66 -18.14
CA ASN A 202 3.29 19.04 -19.30
C ASN A 202 2.24 17.98 -18.91
N THR A 203 2.00 17.74 -17.61
CA THR A 203 0.95 16.78 -17.17
C THR A 203 -0.41 17.46 -17.15
N ILE A 204 -1.28 17.06 -18.07
CA ILE A 204 -2.66 17.55 -18.18
C ILE A 204 -3.40 17.33 -16.83
N SER A 205 -4.09 18.38 -16.35
CA SER A 205 -4.63 18.56 -14.99
C SER A 205 -5.75 17.58 -14.54
N TYR A 206 -5.90 16.42 -15.18
CA TYR A 206 -6.91 15.42 -14.82
C TYR A 206 -6.41 14.39 -13.80
N MET A 207 -5.09 14.23 -13.64
CA MET A 207 -4.49 13.40 -12.60
C MET A 207 -4.27 14.22 -11.32
N ARG A 208 -4.99 13.86 -10.25
CA ARG A 208 -4.98 14.53 -8.94
C ARG A 208 -3.72 14.23 -8.10
N TYR A 209 -2.61 13.88 -8.76
CA TYR A 209 -1.42 13.28 -8.17
C TYR A 209 -0.19 13.95 -8.77
N VAL A 210 0.46 14.81 -7.98
CA VAL A 210 1.79 15.31 -8.30
C VAL A 210 2.78 14.30 -7.68
N PRO A 211 3.61 13.61 -8.47
CA PRO A 211 4.58 12.69 -7.90
C PRO A 211 5.55 13.47 -7.02
N GLU A 212 5.74 12.97 -5.80
CA GLU A 212 6.73 13.50 -4.85
C GLU A 212 7.96 12.60 -4.84
N ARG A 213 9.13 13.19 -4.58
CA ARG A 213 10.38 12.46 -4.39
C ARG A 213 10.99 12.88 -3.06
N LEU A 214 11.53 11.91 -2.32
CA LEU A 214 12.28 12.16 -1.10
C LEU A 214 13.76 11.94 -1.37
N PHE A 215 14.59 12.82 -0.82
CA PHE A 215 16.03 12.71 -0.86
C PHE A 215 16.56 12.71 0.57
N ILE A 216 17.48 11.80 0.88
CA ILE A 216 18.28 11.88 2.10
C ILE A 216 19.74 12.09 1.71
N SER A 217 20.33 13.17 2.19
CA SER A 217 21.71 13.55 1.90
C SER A 217 22.55 13.59 3.17
N CYS A 218 23.82 13.20 3.06
CA CYS A 218 24.83 13.33 4.12
C CYS A 218 26.12 13.87 3.51
N PHE A 219 26.78 14.81 4.20
CA PHE A 219 28.12 15.23 3.82
C PHE A 219 29.11 14.07 3.98
N GLY A 220 29.99 13.90 2.98
CA GLY A 220 30.92 12.78 2.85
C GLY A 220 30.55 11.80 1.74
N ARG A 221 31.56 11.06 1.25
CA ARG A 221 31.44 10.07 0.16
C ARG A 221 31.02 8.66 0.62
N ASP A 222 30.74 8.49 1.91
CA ASP A 222 30.36 7.22 2.51
C ASP A 222 28.83 7.15 2.71
N PRO A 223 28.10 6.44 1.83
CA PRO A 223 26.64 6.31 1.93
C PRO A 223 26.20 5.30 2.99
N THR A 224 27.12 4.66 3.73
CA THR A 224 26.79 3.62 4.71
C THR A 224 25.82 4.14 5.77
N ILE A 225 26.00 5.38 6.24
CA ILE A 225 25.10 6.01 7.20
C ILE A 225 23.65 6.18 6.69
N LEU A 226 23.48 6.45 5.38
CA LEU A 226 22.15 6.56 4.76
C LEU A 226 21.47 5.19 4.67
N LYS A 227 22.24 4.14 4.36
CA LYS A 227 21.76 2.75 4.34
C LYS A 227 21.39 2.26 5.74
N GLU A 228 22.17 2.62 6.76
CA GLU A 228 21.85 2.34 8.16
C GLU A 228 20.55 3.03 8.62
N LEU A 229 20.35 4.30 8.24
CA LEU A 229 19.11 5.03 8.51
C LEU A 229 17.90 4.34 7.86
N LEU A 230 17.98 4.01 6.56
CA LEU A 230 16.89 3.33 5.85
C LEU A 230 16.59 1.94 6.44
N ALA A 231 17.62 1.19 6.85
CA ALA A 231 17.46 -0.08 7.54
C ALA A 231 16.93 0.07 8.98
N GLU A 232 17.09 1.22 9.63
CA GLU A 232 16.46 1.54 10.91
C GLU A 232 15.00 1.96 10.76
N ALA A 233 14.69 2.76 9.74
CA ALA A 233 13.33 3.12 9.35
C ALA A 233 12.50 1.89 8.98
N GLN A 234 13.06 0.97 8.19
CA GLN A 234 12.42 -0.31 7.86
C GLN A 234 12.16 -1.15 9.12
N ARG A 235 13.15 -1.28 10.02
CA ARG A 235 12.98 -2.04 11.28
C ARG A 235 11.91 -1.42 12.18
N ALA A 236 11.85 -0.08 12.27
CA ALA A 236 10.81 0.62 13.02
C ALA A 236 9.41 0.37 12.41
N TRP A 237 9.28 0.43 11.09
CA TRP A 237 8.02 0.14 10.38
C TRP A 237 7.56 -1.30 10.60
N VAL A 238 8.45 -2.29 10.48
CA VAL A 238 8.11 -3.70 10.74
C VAL A 238 7.77 -3.93 12.22
N ALA A 239 8.49 -3.28 13.15
CA ALA A 239 8.22 -3.39 14.58
C ALA A 239 6.86 -2.82 15.00
N ARG A 240 6.33 -1.81 14.27
CA ARG A 240 4.98 -1.25 14.47
C ARG A 240 3.90 -2.32 14.38
N ASP A 241 4.03 -3.23 13.41
CA ASP A 241 3.01 -4.25 13.14
C ASP A 241 3.09 -5.41 14.16
N GLY A 242 4.21 -5.56 14.87
CA GLY A 242 4.40 -6.56 15.92
C GLY A 242 4.25 -7.99 15.41
N ASN A 243 3.29 -8.74 15.99
CA ASN A 243 2.93 -10.09 15.54
C ASN A 243 1.71 -10.10 14.60
N SER A 244 1.27 -8.95 14.08
CA SER A 244 0.03 -8.85 13.31
C SER A 244 0.14 -9.42 11.90
N THR A 245 -0.90 -10.09 11.44
CA THR A 245 -1.04 -10.49 10.03
C THR A 245 -1.34 -9.25 9.19
N VAL A 246 -0.40 -8.86 8.33
CA VAL A 246 -0.61 -7.81 7.33
C VAL A 246 -1.42 -8.34 6.15
N ILE A 247 -2.47 -7.61 5.76
CA ILE A 247 -3.35 -7.95 4.65
C ILE A 247 -3.18 -6.92 3.51
N TYR A 248 -2.83 -7.43 2.33
CA TYR A 248 -2.78 -6.70 1.07
C TYR A 248 -3.99 -7.08 0.21
N ARG A 249 -4.48 -6.14 -0.61
CA ARG A 249 -5.55 -6.37 -1.59
C ARG A 249 -5.11 -5.89 -2.96
N GLY A 250 -5.32 -6.73 -3.97
CA GLY A 250 -5.08 -6.34 -5.36
C GLY A 250 -6.16 -5.36 -5.81
N GLN A 251 -5.77 -4.16 -6.24
CA GLN A 251 -6.70 -3.12 -6.64
C GLN A 251 -6.17 -2.31 -7.84
N LYS A 252 -7.06 -2.03 -8.80
CA LYS A 252 -6.81 -1.11 -9.91
C LYS A 252 -6.98 0.33 -9.44
N ASN A 253 -5.92 1.11 -9.52
CA ASN A 253 -5.86 2.52 -9.11
C ASN A 253 -5.56 3.39 -10.34
N GLY A 254 -6.61 3.87 -11.00
CA GLY A 254 -6.47 4.57 -12.26
C GLY A 254 -6.06 3.62 -13.39
N GLY A 255 -4.91 3.86 -14.01
CA GLY A 255 -4.41 3.08 -15.16
C GLY A 255 -3.51 1.89 -14.81
N TYR A 256 -3.20 1.67 -13.52
CA TYR A 256 -2.31 0.60 -13.06
C TYR A 256 -2.96 -0.18 -11.92
N THR A 257 -2.47 -1.40 -11.69
CA THR A 257 -2.97 -2.32 -10.65
C THR A 257 -1.81 -2.71 -9.75
N ASP A 258 -2.03 -2.64 -8.44
CA ASP A 258 -0.98 -2.83 -7.42
C ASP A 258 -1.55 -3.51 -6.16
N TRP A 259 -0.66 -4.07 -5.33
CA TRP A 259 -0.97 -4.63 -4.03
C TRP A 259 -1.04 -3.56 -2.96
N VAL A 260 -2.25 -3.06 -2.72
CA VAL A 260 -2.49 -2.07 -1.67
C VAL A 260 -2.57 -2.77 -0.32
N ARG A 261 -1.64 -2.46 0.59
CA ARG A 261 -1.78 -2.76 2.02
C ARG A 261 -3.08 -2.13 2.54
N CYS A 262 -3.95 -2.92 3.16
CA CYS A 262 -5.23 -2.44 3.68
C CYS A 262 -5.24 -2.28 5.20
N MET A 263 -4.71 -3.27 5.91
CA MET A 263 -4.75 -3.34 7.38
C MET A 263 -3.74 -4.37 7.89
N ALA A 264 -3.27 -4.16 9.12
CA ALA A 264 -2.75 -5.24 9.96
C ALA A 264 -3.82 -5.65 10.98
N ARG A 265 -3.90 -6.95 11.29
CA ARG A 265 -4.80 -7.47 12.33
C ARG A 265 -4.07 -8.50 13.20
N HIS A 266 -4.37 -8.53 14.49
CA HIS A 266 -3.84 -9.59 15.37
C HIS A 266 -4.12 -10.99 14.81
N PRO A 267 -3.18 -11.94 14.94
CA PRO A 267 -3.36 -13.31 14.48
C PRO A 267 -4.62 -13.91 15.07
N ARG A 268 -5.48 -14.47 14.22
CA ARG A 268 -6.60 -15.29 14.70
C ARG A 268 -6.03 -16.64 15.15
N PRO A 269 -6.17 -17.05 16.43
CA PRO A 269 -5.69 -18.35 16.86
C PRO A 269 -6.40 -19.48 16.09
N LEU A 270 -5.65 -20.48 15.62
CA LEU A 270 -6.18 -21.59 14.81
C LEU A 270 -7.21 -22.45 15.57
N SER A 271 -7.20 -22.37 16.90
CA SER A 271 -8.23 -22.96 17.78
C SER A 271 -9.63 -22.39 17.52
N THR A 272 -9.75 -21.10 17.19
CA THR A 272 -11.03 -20.39 16.98
C THR A 272 -11.70 -20.69 15.63
N VAL A 273 -11.08 -21.50 14.77
CA VAL A 273 -11.64 -21.93 13.49
C VAL A 273 -12.22 -23.33 13.66
N VAL A 274 -13.54 -23.45 13.59
CA VAL A 274 -14.24 -24.72 13.76
C VAL A 274 -14.09 -25.57 12.50
N LEU A 275 -13.33 -26.66 12.62
CA LEU A 275 -13.02 -27.63 11.57
C LEU A 275 -12.43 -28.87 12.26
N ASP A 276 -12.69 -30.06 11.68
CA ASP A 276 -12.08 -31.33 12.06
C ASP A 276 -10.59 -31.17 12.41
N PRO A 277 -10.17 -31.46 13.66
CA PRO A 277 -8.79 -31.37 14.11
C PRO A 277 -7.80 -32.12 13.22
N ALA A 278 -8.19 -33.26 12.63
CA ALA A 278 -7.32 -34.03 11.75
C ALA A 278 -7.03 -33.29 10.43
N GLN A 279 -8.07 -32.73 9.79
CA GLN A 279 -7.91 -31.91 8.58
C GLN A 279 -7.10 -30.63 8.86
N LYS A 280 -7.40 -29.95 9.97
CA LYS A 280 -6.69 -28.76 10.44
C LYS A 280 -5.19 -29.03 10.64
N GLN A 281 -4.84 -30.13 11.31
CA GLN A 281 -3.44 -30.54 11.51
C GLN A 281 -2.76 -30.94 10.19
N SER A 282 -3.44 -31.70 9.33
CA SER A 282 -2.93 -32.10 8.02
C SER A 282 -2.58 -30.89 7.15
N PHE A 283 -3.48 -29.90 7.09
CA PHE A 283 -3.30 -28.65 6.34
C PHE A 283 -2.08 -27.85 6.81
N ILE A 284 -1.95 -27.60 8.12
CA ILE A 284 -0.80 -26.85 8.67
C ILE A 284 0.49 -27.64 8.52
N LYS A 285 0.47 -28.97 8.67
CA LYS A 285 1.64 -29.83 8.46
C LYS A 285 2.11 -29.77 7.00
N ASP A 286 1.19 -29.83 6.05
CA ASP A 286 1.48 -29.74 4.62
C ASP A 286 2.11 -28.39 4.24
N ILE A 287 1.55 -27.28 4.75
CA ILE A 287 2.15 -25.94 4.56
C ILE A 287 3.55 -25.85 5.19
N LYS A 288 3.73 -26.32 6.42
CA LYS A 288 5.04 -26.35 7.09
C LYS A 288 6.06 -27.18 6.32
N GLU A 289 5.65 -28.32 5.76
CA GLU A 289 6.50 -29.15 4.89
C GLU A 289 6.84 -28.44 3.59
N TYR A 290 5.87 -27.82 2.90
CA TYR A 290 6.12 -27.05 1.68
C TYR A 290 7.15 -25.93 1.92
N LEU A 291 6.95 -25.11 2.96
CA LEU A 291 7.83 -23.98 3.31
C LEU A 291 9.24 -24.41 3.75
N HIS A 292 9.45 -25.68 4.13
CA HIS A 292 10.73 -26.15 4.65
C HIS A 292 11.82 -26.11 3.56
N PRO A 293 13.03 -25.56 3.82
CA PRO A 293 14.08 -25.42 2.81
C PRO A 293 14.50 -26.72 2.11
N ARG A 294 14.36 -27.88 2.78
CA ARG A 294 14.58 -29.22 2.18
C ARG A 294 13.67 -29.46 0.97
N THR A 295 12.42 -29.04 1.07
CA THR A 295 11.34 -29.34 0.12
C THR A 295 11.55 -28.52 -1.14
N ARG A 296 11.84 -27.21 -0.99
CA ARG A 296 12.26 -26.37 -2.11
C ARG A 296 13.46 -26.95 -2.90
N ARG A 297 14.48 -27.48 -2.21
CA ARG A 297 15.61 -28.15 -2.87
C ARG A 297 15.19 -29.46 -3.55
N TRP A 298 14.30 -30.25 -2.94
CA TRP A 298 13.79 -31.49 -3.50
C TRP A 298 13.02 -31.28 -4.82
N TYR A 299 12.19 -30.22 -4.88
CA TYR A 299 11.46 -29.77 -6.08
C TYR A 299 12.43 -29.33 -7.18
N SER A 300 13.33 -28.39 -6.86
CA SER A 300 14.32 -27.85 -7.79
C SER A 300 15.23 -28.93 -8.39
N ASN A 301 15.72 -29.87 -7.58
CA ASN A 301 16.55 -30.99 -8.03
C ASN A 301 15.81 -31.99 -8.94
N ARG A 302 14.48 -31.88 -9.08
CA ARG A 302 13.64 -32.74 -9.94
C ARG A 302 13.01 -31.98 -11.11
N GLY A 303 13.29 -30.69 -11.26
CA GLY A 303 12.65 -29.85 -12.28
C GLY A 303 11.14 -29.67 -12.06
N ILE A 304 10.63 -29.92 -10.85
CA ILE A 304 9.21 -29.75 -10.52
C ILE A 304 9.01 -28.29 -10.07
N PRO A 305 8.08 -27.52 -10.68
CA PRO A 305 7.81 -26.15 -10.27
C PRO A 305 7.45 -26.04 -8.80
N TYR A 306 8.09 -25.15 -8.05
CA TYR A 306 7.87 -25.00 -6.61
C TYR A 306 6.61 -24.18 -6.33
N ARG A 307 5.46 -24.87 -6.46
CA ARG A 307 4.10 -24.38 -6.27
C ARG A 307 3.34 -25.28 -5.29
N ARG A 308 2.35 -24.73 -4.58
CA ARG A 308 1.40 -25.48 -3.74
C ARG A 308 0.04 -24.79 -3.73
N GLY A 309 -1.00 -25.52 -4.13
CA GLY A 309 -2.36 -25.02 -4.22
C GLY A 309 -3.35 -25.74 -3.30
N TYR A 310 -4.22 -24.98 -2.64
CA TYR A 310 -5.27 -25.47 -1.76
C TYR A 310 -6.64 -25.01 -2.23
N LEU A 311 -7.64 -25.88 -2.19
CA LEU A 311 -9.04 -25.54 -2.43
C LEU A 311 -9.86 -25.74 -1.16
N LEU A 312 -10.47 -24.65 -0.67
CA LEU A 312 -11.40 -24.66 0.45
C LEU A 312 -12.83 -24.53 -0.10
N HIS A 313 -13.68 -25.53 0.08
CA HIS A 313 -15.06 -25.49 -0.43
C HIS A 313 -16.10 -25.89 0.61
N GLY A 314 -17.32 -25.37 0.47
CA GLY A 314 -18.44 -25.65 1.35
C GLY A 314 -19.40 -24.47 1.46
N PRO A 315 -20.51 -24.58 2.22
CA PRO A 315 -21.49 -23.50 2.37
C PRO A 315 -20.88 -22.16 2.82
N PRO A 316 -21.53 -21.02 2.55
CA PRO A 316 -21.14 -19.73 3.12
C PRO A 316 -21.25 -19.77 4.66
N GLY A 317 -20.44 -18.96 5.36
CA GLY A 317 -20.44 -18.91 6.84
C GLY A 317 -19.77 -20.08 7.57
N THR A 318 -19.09 -20.99 6.85
CA THR A 318 -18.40 -22.15 7.46
C THR A 318 -16.96 -21.89 7.91
N GLY A 319 -16.38 -20.71 7.61
CA GLY A 319 -15.05 -20.34 8.10
C GLY A 319 -13.88 -20.53 7.13
N LYS A 320 -14.14 -20.73 5.82
CA LYS A 320 -13.10 -20.85 4.76
C LYS A 320 -12.02 -19.76 4.83
N THR A 321 -12.41 -18.48 4.70
CA THR A 321 -11.50 -17.33 4.81
C THR A 321 -10.86 -17.22 6.21
N SER A 322 -11.60 -17.59 7.27
CA SER A 322 -11.08 -17.61 8.65
C SER A 322 -9.92 -18.58 8.84
N LEU A 323 -9.94 -19.76 8.20
CA LEU A 323 -8.84 -20.71 8.22
C LEU A 323 -7.59 -20.13 7.56
N CYS A 324 -7.76 -19.49 6.40
CA CYS A 324 -6.67 -18.83 5.68
C CYS A 324 -6.00 -17.74 6.55
N PHE A 325 -6.80 -16.84 7.13
CA PHE A 325 -6.29 -15.78 7.99
C PHE A 325 -5.57 -16.32 9.25
N ALA A 326 -6.13 -17.36 9.89
CA ALA A 326 -5.51 -18.01 11.05
C ALA A 326 -4.18 -18.73 10.69
N ALA A 327 -4.11 -19.38 9.53
CA ALA A 327 -2.87 -20.00 9.04
C ALA A 327 -1.80 -18.95 8.70
N SER A 328 -2.20 -17.81 8.12
CA SER A 328 -1.29 -16.69 7.84
C SER A 328 -0.65 -16.15 9.12
N GLY A 329 -1.46 -15.93 10.16
CA GLY A 329 -0.98 -15.47 11.47
C GLY A 329 -0.08 -16.49 12.19
N LEU A 330 -0.47 -17.76 12.21
CA LEU A 330 0.32 -18.84 12.82
C LEU A 330 1.71 -19.02 12.17
N LEU A 331 1.83 -18.68 10.88
CA LEU A 331 3.07 -18.83 10.11
C LEU A 331 3.85 -17.52 9.94
N GLY A 332 3.34 -16.40 10.44
CA GLY A 332 3.93 -15.07 10.25
C GLY A 332 4.04 -14.66 8.78
N LEU A 333 3.09 -15.09 7.93
CA LEU A 333 3.09 -14.79 6.50
C LEU A 333 2.09 -13.65 6.17
N PRO A 334 2.43 -12.73 5.26
CA PRO A 334 1.50 -11.75 4.73
C PRO A 334 0.43 -12.40 3.85
N LEU A 335 -0.80 -11.89 3.96
CA LEU A 335 -1.98 -12.37 3.24
C LEU A 335 -2.32 -11.43 2.08
N TYR A 336 -2.35 -11.98 0.86
CA TYR A 336 -2.66 -11.25 -0.37
C TYR A 336 -4.04 -11.67 -0.87
N LEU A 337 -5.05 -10.84 -0.65
CA LEU A 337 -6.46 -11.12 -0.97
C LEU A 337 -6.82 -10.56 -2.34
N LEU A 338 -7.38 -11.41 -3.19
CA LEU A 338 -7.90 -11.03 -4.50
C LEU A 338 -9.34 -11.54 -4.68
N ASN A 339 -10.25 -10.65 -5.05
CA ASN A 339 -11.63 -10.99 -5.35
C ASN A 339 -11.85 -10.98 -6.86
N LEU A 340 -11.99 -12.17 -7.45
CA LEU A 340 -12.15 -12.37 -8.89
C LEU A 340 -13.54 -11.95 -9.42
N SER A 341 -14.50 -11.66 -8.54
CA SER A 341 -15.81 -11.10 -8.96
C SER A 341 -15.78 -9.60 -9.28
N SER A 342 -14.65 -8.92 -9.02
CA SER A 342 -14.50 -7.50 -9.27
C SER A 342 -14.35 -7.22 -10.78
N LYS A 343 -15.32 -6.48 -11.36
CA LYS A 343 -15.32 -6.09 -12.78
C LYS A 343 -14.22 -5.09 -13.18
N SER A 344 -13.39 -4.68 -12.22
CA SER A 344 -12.31 -3.71 -12.41
C SER A 344 -11.01 -4.33 -12.88
N LEU A 345 -10.81 -5.64 -12.67
CA LEU A 345 -9.57 -6.34 -12.98
C LEU A 345 -9.72 -7.13 -14.30
N ASP A 346 -8.75 -6.96 -15.19
CA ASP A 346 -8.60 -7.75 -16.41
C ASP A 346 -7.52 -8.85 -16.26
N GLU A 347 -7.22 -9.56 -17.34
CA GLU A 347 -6.26 -10.67 -17.36
C GLU A 347 -4.80 -10.20 -17.23
N ASP A 348 -4.49 -9.02 -17.80
CA ASP A 348 -3.15 -8.41 -17.73
C ASP A 348 -2.87 -7.86 -16.33
N ASP A 349 -3.88 -7.21 -15.70
CA ASP A 349 -3.84 -6.81 -14.28
C ASP A 349 -3.52 -8.01 -13.36
N LEU A 350 -4.23 -9.12 -13.57
CA LEU A 350 -4.05 -10.35 -12.79
C LEU A 350 -2.63 -10.91 -12.97
N MET A 351 -2.10 -10.87 -14.19
CA MET A 351 -0.75 -11.32 -14.49
C MET A 351 0.31 -10.43 -13.83
N SER A 352 0.15 -9.10 -13.86
CA SER A 352 1.05 -8.16 -13.17
C SER A 352 1.04 -8.41 -11.67
N LEU A 353 -0.14 -8.42 -11.04
CA LEU A 353 -0.29 -8.70 -9.61
C LEU A 353 0.43 -9.98 -9.19
N PHE A 354 0.31 -11.07 -9.96
CA PHE A 354 0.98 -12.33 -9.63
C PHE A 354 2.50 -12.33 -9.87
N GLN A 355 3.02 -11.46 -10.75
CA GLN A 355 4.46 -11.25 -10.92
C GLN A 355 5.06 -10.48 -9.75
N ASP A 356 4.36 -9.46 -9.24
CA ASP A 356 4.81 -8.58 -8.16
C ASP A 356 4.73 -9.21 -6.76
N LEU A 357 4.11 -10.40 -6.62
CA LEU A 357 4.01 -11.12 -5.35
C LEU A 357 5.37 -11.53 -4.78
N PRO A 358 5.64 -11.29 -3.47
CA PRO A 358 6.88 -11.71 -2.85
C PRO A 358 6.96 -13.24 -2.68
N ARG A 359 8.20 -13.73 -2.59
CA ARG A 359 8.47 -15.14 -2.24
C ARG A 359 8.15 -15.35 -0.76
N ARG A 360 7.33 -16.37 -0.44
CA ARG A 360 6.72 -16.66 0.88
C ARG A 360 5.59 -15.69 1.27
N CYS A 361 4.49 -15.76 0.55
CA CYS A 361 3.21 -15.20 0.96
C CYS A 361 2.09 -16.25 0.84
N ILE A 362 0.94 -15.95 1.44
CA ILE A 362 -0.32 -16.65 1.16
C ILE A 362 -1.15 -15.77 0.22
N VAL A 363 -1.54 -16.31 -0.92
CA VAL A 363 -2.49 -15.69 -1.85
C VAL A 363 -3.85 -16.32 -1.61
N LEU A 364 -4.86 -15.51 -1.35
CA LEU A 364 -6.24 -15.92 -1.19
C LEU A 364 -7.07 -15.41 -2.37
N LEU A 365 -7.55 -16.32 -3.19
CA LEU A 365 -8.54 -16.04 -4.23
C LEU A 365 -9.93 -16.35 -3.68
N GLU A 366 -10.73 -15.31 -3.46
CA GLU A 366 -12.09 -15.46 -2.92
C GLU A 366 -13.14 -15.68 -4.00
N ASP A 367 -14.11 -16.56 -3.69
CA ASP A 367 -15.31 -16.87 -4.49
C ASP A 367 -15.01 -17.14 -5.97
N ILE A 368 -14.10 -18.09 -6.23
CA ILE A 368 -13.66 -18.41 -7.60
C ILE A 368 -14.81 -18.89 -8.50
N ASP A 369 -15.90 -19.44 -7.96
CA ASP A 369 -17.09 -19.80 -8.74
C ASP A 369 -17.84 -18.60 -9.36
N CYS A 370 -17.57 -17.37 -8.93
CA CYS A 370 -18.18 -16.16 -9.47
C CYS A 370 -17.47 -15.59 -10.72
N ALA A 371 -16.23 -15.98 -11.00
CA ALA A 371 -15.37 -15.33 -12.01
C ALA A 371 -15.65 -15.77 -13.47
N GLY A 372 -16.92 -15.96 -13.83
CA GLY A 372 -17.31 -16.49 -15.15
C GLY A 372 -16.85 -17.94 -15.40
N MET A 373 -16.43 -18.65 -14.35
CA MET A 373 -15.87 -20.00 -14.40
C MET A 373 -16.93 -21.11 -14.59
N THR A 374 -18.20 -20.74 -14.73
CA THR A 374 -19.27 -21.65 -15.15
C THR A 374 -19.08 -22.11 -16.61
N SER A 375 -19.04 -23.44 -16.80
CA SER A 375 -18.77 -24.11 -18.08
C SER A 375 -19.73 -23.75 -19.24
N LYS A 376 -19.49 -22.61 -19.91
CA LYS A 376 -20.10 -22.29 -21.22
C LYS A 376 -19.76 -23.30 -22.32
N ARG A 377 -18.75 -24.17 -22.11
CA ARG A 377 -18.37 -25.24 -23.05
C ARG A 377 -19.41 -26.37 -23.20
N ALA A 378 -20.38 -26.49 -22.29
CA ALA A 378 -21.41 -27.54 -22.36
C ALA A 378 -22.72 -27.12 -23.06
N ALA A 379 -22.90 -25.83 -23.39
CA ALA A 379 -24.18 -25.30 -23.88
C ALA A 379 -24.28 -25.17 -25.42
N ASN A 380 -23.15 -25.21 -26.14
CA ASN A 380 -23.10 -24.91 -27.59
C ASN A 380 -22.98 -26.15 -28.50
N SER A 381 -23.26 -27.36 -28.01
CA SER A 381 -23.10 -28.61 -28.79
C SER A 381 -24.41 -29.30 -29.18
N THR A 382 -25.58 -28.75 -28.86
CA THR A 382 -26.89 -29.41 -29.12
C THR A 382 -28.02 -28.44 -29.52
N GLN A 383 -27.76 -27.47 -30.39
CA GLN A 383 -28.81 -26.89 -31.25
C GLN A 383 -28.20 -26.09 -32.40
N ASP A 384 -28.10 -26.72 -33.57
CA ASP A 384 -28.41 -26.14 -34.89
C ASP A 384 -28.18 -27.21 -35.97
N ASP A 385 -29.11 -28.15 -36.06
CA ASP A 385 -29.13 -29.15 -37.13
C ASP A 385 -30.58 -29.52 -37.48
N LYS A 386 -31.24 -28.63 -38.23
CA LYS A 386 -32.41 -28.85 -39.12
C LYS A 386 -32.96 -27.53 -39.67
N ASN A 387 -32.48 -27.14 -40.86
CA ASN A 387 -33.37 -27.09 -42.02
C ASN A 387 -32.60 -27.01 -43.34
N LYS A 388 -32.87 -27.98 -44.22
CA LYS A 388 -32.44 -27.96 -45.62
C LYS A 388 -33.34 -27.01 -46.41
N SER A 389 -32.76 -26.24 -47.34
CA SER A 389 -33.00 -26.49 -48.78
C SER A 389 -32.11 -25.62 -49.67
N ASP A 390 -31.28 -26.30 -50.46
CA ASP A 390 -30.62 -25.88 -51.72
C ASP A 390 -31.57 -25.21 -52.75
N PRO A 391 -31.07 -24.72 -53.90
CA PRO A 391 -29.73 -24.20 -54.21
C PRO A 391 -29.80 -22.88 -55.03
N ASN A 392 -28.66 -22.19 -55.26
CA ASN A 392 -28.16 -21.93 -56.63
C ASN A 392 -26.91 -21.04 -56.75
N ASN A 393 -26.12 -21.39 -57.78
CA ASN A 393 -25.19 -20.55 -58.54
C ASN A 393 -23.82 -20.14 -57.94
N ALA A 394 -22.92 -21.12 -57.95
CA ALA A 394 -21.61 -21.11 -58.62
C ALA A 394 -20.83 -19.79 -58.88
N ASN A 395 -19.50 -19.91 -58.70
CA ASN A 395 -18.43 -19.10 -59.32
C ASN A 395 -18.34 -17.61 -58.89
N THR A 396 -17.17 -17.00 -58.69
CA THR A 396 -15.77 -17.45 -58.85
C THR A 396 -14.85 -16.50 -58.06
N ASN A 397 -13.81 -17.03 -57.41
CA ASN A 397 -12.54 -16.30 -57.20
C ASN A 397 -11.86 -16.10 -58.58
N PRO A 398 -10.95 -15.11 -58.82
CA PRO A 398 -9.96 -14.68 -57.83
C PRO A 398 -9.38 -13.24 -57.88
N ALA A 399 -8.60 -12.92 -56.83
CA ALA A 399 -7.28 -12.23 -56.85
C ALA A 399 -7.09 -10.73 -57.16
N ALA A 400 -5.99 -10.24 -56.57
CA ALA A 400 -5.08 -9.19 -57.05
C ALA A 400 -5.42 -7.69 -56.84
N ALA A 401 -5.24 -7.25 -55.57
CA ALA A 401 -4.20 -6.28 -55.18
C ALA A 401 -4.21 -4.86 -55.87
N PRO A 402 -3.20 -3.97 -55.66
CA PRO A 402 -3.49 -2.71 -54.96
C PRO A 402 -3.21 -1.43 -55.78
N ASN A 403 -3.81 -0.29 -55.40
CA ASN A 403 -3.23 1.05 -55.57
C ASN A 403 -3.94 2.04 -54.61
N THR A 404 -3.27 2.75 -53.70
CA THR A 404 -2.34 3.90 -53.85
C THR A 404 -3.05 5.24 -54.09
N ALA A 405 -3.18 6.03 -53.00
CA ALA A 405 -3.28 7.49 -52.87
C ALA A 405 -4.07 8.35 -53.88
N THR A 406 -4.99 9.21 -53.40
CA THR A 406 -4.74 10.67 -53.24
C THR A 406 -5.97 11.49 -52.76
N ASN A 407 -5.68 12.54 -51.98
CA ASN A 407 -6.37 13.85 -51.88
C ASN A 407 -7.84 14.01 -51.41
N THR A 408 -7.96 14.65 -50.23
CA THR A 408 -9.04 15.55 -49.75
C THR A 408 -9.35 16.68 -50.77
N PRO A 409 -10.54 17.36 -50.78
CA PRO A 409 -11.08 18.05 -49.59
C PRO A 409 -12.62 18.08 -49.37
N ALA A 410 -12.98 18.26 -48.09
CA ALA A 410 -14.13 19.00 -47.52
C ALA A 410 -15.54 18.95 -48.17
N GLY A 411 -16.53 18.46 -47.43
CA GLY A 411 -17.93 18.88 -47.59
C GLY A 411 -19.00 17.93 -47.01
N SER A 412 -19.99 18.53 -46.33
CA SER A 412 -21.30 17.95 -45.97
C SER A 412 -21.38 16.82 -44.93
N SER A 413 -21.84 17.22 -43.75
CA SER A 413 -22.57 16.42 -42.76
C SER A 413 -23.58 15.42 -43.32
N THR A 414 -23.68 14.23 -42.73
CA THR A 414 -24.94 13.55 -42.36
C THR A 414 -24.66 12.40 -41.38
N ASP A 415 -25.58 12.18 -40.45
CA ASP A 415 -25.39 11.27 -39.32
C ASP A 415 -25.27 9.78 -39.72
N LYS A 416 -24.19 9.15 -39.26
CA LYS A 416 -24.18 7.73 -38.93
C LYS A 416 -23.64 7.55 -37.51
N LYS A 417 -24.53 7.15 -36.60
CA LYS A 417 -24.14 6.60 -35.29
C LYS A 417 -23.10 5.50 -35.53
N PRO A 418 -21.98 5.47 -34.78
CA PRO A 418 -21.26 4.21 -34.62
C PRO A 418 -22.23 3.22 -33.99
N SER A 419 -22.34 2.02 -34.57
CA SER A 419 -22.89 0.90 -33.83
C SER A 419 -22.07 0.72 -32.57
N GLU A 420 -22.72 0.72 -31.41
CA GLU A 420 -22.09 0.32 -30.16
C GLU A 420 -21.59 -1.11 -30.35
N GLU A 421 -20.28 -1.26 -30.55
CA GLU A 421 -19.62 -2.50 -30.17
C GLU A 421 -19.88 -2.66 -28.67
N THR A 422 -20.81 -3.56 -28.33
CA THR A 422 -21.01 -3.99 -26.97
C THR A 422 -19.66 -4.45 -26.46
N THR A 423 -19.08 -3.70 -25.53
CA THR A 423 -17.80 -4.02 -24.91
C THR A 423 -17.98 -5.32 -24.12
N ASP A 424 -17.70 -6.44 -24.79
CA ASP A 424 -17.73 -7.77 -24.23
C ASP A 424 -16.98 -7.76 -22.89
N ASN A 425 -17.60 -8.33 -21.86
CA ASN A 425 -17.14 -8.23 -20.47
C ASN A 425 -15.64 -8.53 -20.36
N LYS A 426 -14.81 -7.48 -20.22
CA LYS A 426 -13.40 -7.56 -19.80
C LYS A 426 -13.29 -7.90 -18.31
N GLY A 427 -13.87 -9.04 -17.93
CA GLY A 427 -13.59 -9.70 -16.66
C GLY A 427 -12.49 -10.73 -16.84
N ILE A 428 -11.86 -11.13 -15.73
CA ILE A 428 -10.88 -12.22 -15.69
C ILE A 428 -11.47 -13.48 -16.34
N THR A 429 -10.76 -14.07 -17.30
CA THR A 429 -11.16 -15.33 -17.92
C THR A 429 -10.61 -16.52 -17.12
N LEU A 430 -11.30 -17.66 -17.18
CA LEU A 430 -10.78 -18.93 -16.64
C LEU A 430 -9.42 -19.27 -17.26
N SER A 431 -9.25 -19.07 -18.57
CA SER A 431 -7.99 -19.31 -19.27
C SER A 431 -6.84 -18.46 -18.69
N GLY A 432 -7.11 -17.18 -18.44
CA GLY A 432 -6.16 -16.26 -17.81
C GLY A 432 -5.76 -16.68 -16.41
N LEU A 433 -6.73 -17.03 -15.57
CA LEU A 433 -6.46 -17.55 -14.23
C LEU A 433 -5.57 -18.81 -14.28
N LEU A 434 -5.85 -19.73 -15.21
CA LEU A 434 -5.04 -20.93 -15.40
C LEU A 434 -3.62 -20.62 -15.89
N ASN A 435 -3.46 -19.66 -16.80
CA ASN A 435 -2.15 -19.19 -17.27
C ASN A 435 -1.33 -18.54 -16.14
N VAL A 436 -1.98 -17.80 -15.25
CA VAL A 436 -1.33 -17.11 -14.12
C VAL A 436 -0.92 -18.08 -12.99
N ILE A 437 -1.68 -19.15 -12.76
CA ILE A 437 -1.36 -20.16 -11.74
C ILE A 437 -0.25 -21.11 -12.21
N ASP A 438 -0.34 -21.59 -13.45
CA ASP A 438 0.40 -22.78 -13.92
C ASP A 438 1.21 -22.56 -15.21
N GLY A 439 1.13 -21.37 -15.81
CA GLY A 439 1.86 -21.03 -17.02
C GLY A 439 3.38 -21.08 -16.86
N VAL A 440 4.08 -21.10 -18.01
CA VAL A 440 5.56 -21.18 -18.07
C VAL A 440 6.23 -19.95 -17.42
N ALA A 441 5.55 -18.80 -17.43
CA ALA A 441 5.99 -17.56 -16.80
C ALA A 441 5.49 -17.38 -15.34
N ALA A 442 4.75 -18.35 -14.78
CA ALA A 442 4.15 -18.20 -13.45
C ALA A 442 5.22 -18.32 -12.34
N SER A 443 5.35 -17.25 -11.55
CA SER A 443 6.31 -17.12 -10.44
C SER A 443 6.08 -18.14 -9.31
N GLU A 444 7.17 -18.56 -8.67
CA GLU A 444 7.20 -19.69 -7.71
C GLU A 444 7.43 -19.28 -6.24
N GLY A 445 7.10 -20.19 -5.32
CA GLY A 445 7.41 -20.06 -3.89
C GLY A 445 6.41 -19.24 -3.07
N ARG A 446 5.16 -19.17 -3.54
CA ARG A 446 3.97 -18.71 -2.80
C ARG A 446 3.07 -19.90 -2.45
N ILE A 447 2.15 -19.69 -1.51
CA ILE A 447 1.04 -20.60 -1.21
C ILE A 447 -0.21 -20.02 -1.87
N LEU A 448 -0.93 -20.81 -2.67
CA LEU A 448 -2.20 -20.41 -3.26
C LEU A 448 -3.36 -21.09 -2.53
N ILE A 449 -4.32 -20.30 -2.06
CA ILE A 449 -5.56 -20.77 -1.43
C ILE A 449 -6.74 -20.20 -2.22
N MET A 450 -7.60 -21.08 -2.71
CA MET A 450 -8.83 -20.72 -3.41
C MET A 450 -10.03 -21.06 -2.54
N THR A 451 -11.04 -20.17 -2.47
CA THR A 451 -12.31 -20.46 -1.80
C THR A 451 -13.46 -20.52 -2.80
N THR A 452 -14.38 -21.45 -2.58
CA THR A 452 -15.62 -21.54 -3.37
C THR A 452 -16.80 -21.94 -2.48
N ASN A 453 -18.00 -21.52 -2.86
CA ASN A 453 -19.24 -22.02 -2.26
C ASN A 453 -19.84 -23.18 -3.07
N HIS A 454 -19.39 -23.36 -4.31
CA HIS A 454 -19.98 -24.23 -5.32
C HIS A 454 -18.89 -25.02 -6.09
N PRO A 455 -18.26 -26.02 -5.47
CA PRO A 455 -17.22 -26.82 -6.11
C PRO A 455 -17.70 -27.52 -7.40
N GLU A 456 -19.00 -27.79 -7.53
CA GLU A 456 -19.63 -28.39 -8.71
C GLU A 456 -19.64 -27.48 -9.94
N LYS A 457 -19.41 -26.17 -9.77
CA LYS A 457 -19.36 -25.19 -10.88
C LYS A 457 -17.94 -25.00 -11.44
N LEU A 458 -16.92 -25.55 -10.79
CA LEU A 458 -15.53 -25.35 -11.17
C LEU A 458 -15.13 -26.26 -12.35
N ASP A 459 -14.34 -25.71 -13.28
CA ASP A 459 -13.75 -26.49 -14.37
C ASP A 459 -12.72 -27.50 -13.82
N ALA A 460 -12.81 -28.76 -14.25
CA ALA A 460 -11.88 -29.83 -13.88
C ALA A 460 -10.41 -29.54 -14.24
N ALA A 461 -10.14 -28.58 -15.12
CA ALA A 461 -8.79 -28.08 -15.41
C ALA A 461 -8.13 -27.34 -14.23
N LEU A 462 -8.91 -26.78 -13.29
CA LEU A 462 -8.40 -26.15 -12.06
C LEU A 462 -7.96 -27.20 -11.03
N LEU A 463 -8.70 -28.31 -10.94
CA LEU A 463 -8.53 -29.37 -9.94
C LEU A 463 -7.36 -30.31 -10.24
N ARG A 464 -6.51 -29.98 -11.21
CA ARG A 464 -5.36 -30.80 -11.59
C ARG A 464 -4.20 -30.61 -10.59
N PRO A 465 -3.44 -31.68 -10.26
CA PRO A 465 -2.22 -31.56 -9.46
C PRO A 465 -1.26 -30.50 -10.01
N GLY A 466 -0.61 -29.75 -9.13
CA GLY A 466 0.18 -28.56 -9.48
C GLY A 466 -0.62 -27.24 -9.51
N ARG A 467 -1.96 -27.30 -9.53
CA ARG A 467 -2.88 -26.16 -9.40
C ARG A 467 -3.69 -26.24 -8.11
N VAL A 468 -4.23 -27.42 -7.82
CA VAL A 468 -4.82 -27.81 -6.54
C VAL A 468 -4.19 -29.14 -6.14
N ASP A 469 -3.48 -29.15 -5.02
CA ASP A 469 -2.80 -30.33 -4.49
C ASP A 469 -3.47 -30.90 -3.24
N MET A 470 -4.26 -30.08 -2.54
CA MET A 470 -5.04 -30.48 -1.37
C MET A 470 -6.39 -29.76 -1.35
N THR A 471 -7.45 -30.51 -1.07
CA THR A 471 -8.83 -30.01 -0.98
C THR A 471 -9.35 -30.19 0.43
N ILE A 472 -10.01 -29.17 0.98
CA ILE A 472 -10.59 -29.17 2.33
C ILE A 472 -12.09 -28.86 2.23
N THR A 473 -12.90 -29.79 2.73
CA THR A 473 -14.36 -29.72 2.72
C THR A 473 -14.85 -29.12 4.03
N PHE A 474 -15.51 -27.97 3.96
CA PHE A 474 -16.21 -27.35 5.06
C PHE A 474 -17.67 -27.80 5.07
N GLY A 475 -18.02 -28.64 6.06
CA GLY A 475 -19.39 -29.10 6.28
C GLY A 475 -20.24 -28.16 7.13
N TYR A 476 -21.44 -28.63 7.45
CA TYR A 476 -22.22 -28.12 8.57
C TYR A 476 -21.64 -28.62 9.90
N ALA A 477 -21.90 -27.91 10.99
CA ALA A 477 -21.31 -28.21 12.29
C ALA A 477 -21.94 -29.48 12.92
N HIS A 478 -21.11 -30.43 13.32
CA HIS A 478 -21.50 -31.60 14.09
C HIS A 478 -21.42 -31.34 15.62
N SER A 479 -21.90 -32.27 16.44
CA SER A 479 -21.92 -32.09 17.91
C SER A 479 -20.53 -31.96 18.56
N GLN A 480 -19.42 -32.26 17.86
CA GLN A 480 -18.06 -31.92 18.32
C GLN A 480 -17.75 -30.44 18.03
N ASP A 481 -18.00 -30.00 16.80
CA ASP A 481 -17.82 -28.61 16.35
C ASP A 481 -18.60 -27.62 17.21
N ILE A 482 -19.86 -27.96 17.54
CA ILE A 482 -20.75 -27.16 18.39
C ILE A 482 -20.21 -27.08 19.83
N ARG A 483 -19.67 -28.18 20.37
CA ARG A 483 -19.02 -28.21 21.69
C ARG A 483 -17.77 -27.34 21.74
N GLU A 484 -16.94 -27.40 20.71
CA GLU A 484 -15.72 -26.59 20.61
C GLU A 484 -16.03 -25.10 20.43
N LEU A 485 -17.04 -24.76 19.64
CA LEU A 485 -17.51 -23.40 19.45
C LEU A 485 -18.08 -22.80 20.76
N PHE A 486 -18.96 -23.53 21.46
CA PHE A 486 -19.48 -23.12 22.77
C PHE A 486 -18.33 -22.93 23.78
N SER A 487 -17.44 -23.91 23.87
CA SER A 487 -16.29 -23.84 24.77
C SER A 487 -15.40 -22.65 24.44
N SER A 488 -15.15 -22.35 23.16
CA SER A 488 -14.31 -21.25 22.71
C SER A 488 -14.92 -19.85 22.91
N ILE A 489 -16.24 -19.74 23.10
CA ILE A 489 -16.93 -18.46 23.36
C ILE A 489 -17.01 -18.18 24.85
N TYR A 490 -17.20 -19.21 25.69
CA TYR A 490 -17.37 -19.04 27.14
C TYR A 490 -16.12 -19.35 27.97
N SER A 491 -15.07 -19.96 27.39
CA SER A 491 -13.77 -20.07 28.06
C SER A 491 -13.10 -18.71 28.16
N THR A 492 -12.55 -18.37 29.33
CA THR A 492 -11.66 -17.21 29.49
C THR A 492 -10.47 -17.35 28.55
N LEU A 493 -10.39 -16.46 27.56
CA LEU A 493 -9.28 -16.35 26.62
C LEU A 493 -8.18 -15.47 27.20
N GLU A 494 -6.95 -15.68 26.74
CA GLU A 494 -5.83 -14.81 27.06
C GLU A 494 -6.06 -13.44 26.40
N GLY A 495 -6.24 -12.41 27.22
CA GLY A 495 -6.73 -11.08 26.81
C GLY A 495 -8.12 -10.71 27.35
N ASP A 496 -8.90 -11.64 27.91
CA ASP A 496 -10.15 -11.28 28.59
C ASP A 496 -9.86 -10.49 29.88
N LEU A 497 -10.28 -9.22 29.90
CA LEU A 497 -10.25 -8.30 31.04
C LEU A 497 -10.92 -8.85 32.32
N ARG A 498 -11.70 -9.94 32.18
CA ARG A 498 -12.52 -10.60 33.19
C ARG A 498 -11.75 -11.35 34.28
N SER A 499 -10.42 -11.49 34.16
CA SER A 499 -9.61 -12.36 35.04
C SER A 499 -8.84 -11.66 36.16
N VAL A 500 -8.85 -10.32 36.24
CA VAL A 500 -8.23 -9.60 37.37
C VAL A 500 -9.17 -9.54 38.57
N SER A 501 -9.20 -10.62 39.38
CA SER A 501 -9.75 -10.54 40.74
C SER A 501 -8.92 -9.53 41.56
N PRO A 502 -9.51 -8.47 42.13
CA PRO A 502 -8.75 -7.37 42.76
C PRO A 502 -7.96 -7.79 44.01
N ASN A 503 -8.18 -9.00 44.54
CA ASN A 503 -7.68 -9.43 45.84
C ASN A 503 -6.29 -10.11 45.84
N ARG A 504 -5.55 -10.15 44.71
CA ARG A 504 -4.21 -10.79 44.63
C ARG A 504 -3.00 -9.84 44.54
N ARG A 505 -3.19 -8.51 44.54
CA ARG A 505 -2.08 -7.54 44.45
C ARG A 505 -1.31 -7.30 45.76
N LYS A 506 -1.73 -7.85 46.91
CA LYS A 506 -1.05 -7.61 48.21
C LYS A 506 0.25 -8.41 48.44
N ASP A 507 0.45 -9.53 47.74
CA ASP A 507 1.56 -10.44 48.03
C ASP A 507 2.79 -10.24 47.11
N ALA A 508 2.76 -9.24 46.22
CA ALA A 508 3.78 -9.05 45.18
C ALA A 508 4.67 -7.80 45.36
N ILE A 509 4.51 -7.02 46.44
CA ILE A 509 5.22 -5.74 46.67
C ILE A 509 6.29 -5.89 47.78
N THR A 510 6.73 -7.11 48.10
CA THR A 510 7.73 -7.40 49.14
C THR A 510 8.91 -8.25 48.64
N SER A 511 9.52 -7.85 47.52
CA SER A 511 10.89 -8.26 47.18
C SER A 511 11.55 -7.34 46.14
N HIS A 512 11.97 -6.17 46.61
CA HIS A 512 12.98 -5.37 45.92
C HIS A 512 14.36 -6.02 46.16
N ASP A 513 15.06 -6.43 45.09
CA ASP A 513 16.45 -6.01 44.78
C ASP A 513 17.26 -7.02 43.94
N GLY A 514 18.04 -6.48 42.98
CA GLY A 514 19.36 -7.04 42.63
C GLY A 514 19.56 -7.71 41.26
N LYS A 515 20.20 -6.96 40.36
CA LYS A 515 21.18 -7.42 39.33
C LYS A 515 20.72 -8.29 38.13
N ALA A 516 20.72 -7.63 36.97
CA ALA A 516 21.52 -7.92 35.76
C ALA A 516 21.53 -9.31 35.06
N ASN A 517 21.49 -9.20 33.72
CA ASN A 517 21.90 -10.18 32.68
C ASN A 517 21.03 -11.44 32.45
N GLY A 518 20.60 -11.59 31.20
CA GLY A 518 20.05 -12.85 30.70
C GLY A 518 19.25 -12.70 29.40
N VAL A 519 19.93 -12.55 28.25
CA VAL A 519 19.27 -12.73 26.94
C VAL A 519 18.84 -14.19 26.82
N LYS A 520 17.56 -14.48 27.10
CA LYS A 520 17.00 -15.81 26.86
C LYS A 520 16.79 -16.00 25.36
N LYS A 521 17.69 -16.79 24.75
CA LYS A 521 17.43 -17.48 23.49
C LYS A 521 16.10 -18.22 23.60
N THR A 522 15.09 -17.80 22.85
CA THR A 522 13.89 -18.61 22.60
C THR A 522 14.24 -19.68 21.56
N THR A 523 14.51 -20.87 22.05
CA THR A 523 14.65 -22.07 21.23
C THR A 523 13.32 -22.34 20.50
N ILE A 524 13.37 -22.63 19.20
CA ILE A 524 12.20 -23.13 18.46
C ILE A 524 11.93 -24.55 18.96
N GLY A 525 11.08 -24.67 19.98
CA GLY A 525 10.55 -25.91 20.53
C GLY A 525 9.13 -26.15 20.06
N ASP A 526 8.71 -27.42 20.05
CA ASP A 526 7.38 -27.86 19.60
C ASP A 526 6.29 -27.27 20.53
N GLY A 527 5.66 -26.20 20.06
CA GLY A 527 4.73 -25.38 20.85
C GLY A 527 3.30 -25.54 20.35
N MET A 528 2.62 -26.58 20.81
CA MET A 528 1.16 -26.62 20.82
C MET A 528 0.73 -25.94 22.11
N GLU A 529 0.34 -24.65 22.03
CA GLU A 529 -0.01 -23.83 23.20
C GLU A 529 -1.05 -24.56 24.08
N GLU A 530 -0.66 -24.86 25.32
CA GLU A 530 -1.54 -25.51 26.29
C GLU A 530 -2.66 -24.54 26.66
N ARG A 531 -3.92 -24.97 26.44
CA ARG A 531 -5.09 -24.19 26.83
C ARG A 531 -5.03 -23.86 28.34
N PRO A 532 -5.43 -22.65 28.77
CA PRO A 532 -5.82 -22.45 30.16
C PRO A 532 -6.94 -23.46 30.52
N PRO A 533 -7.00 -23.95 31.77
CA PRO A 533 -7.94 -25.00 32.15
C PRO A 533 -9.39 -24.52 31.98
N VAL A 534 -10.05 -24.99 30.92
CA VAL A 534 -11.48 -24.75 30.69
C VAL A 534 -12.23 -25.31 31.89
N SER A 535 -13.05 -24.48 32.56
CA SER A 535 -13.76 -24.94 33.75
C SER A 535 -14.65 -26.14 33.44
N ASP A 536 -14.64 -27.15 34.31
CA ASP A 536 -15.44 -28.37 34.13
C ASP A 536 -16.94 -28.08 33.96
N LYS A 537 -17.42 -26.93 34.47
CA LYS A 537 -18.78 -26.42 34.26
C LYS A 537 -19.04 -26.12 32.79
N ILE A 538 -18.16 -25.36 32.12
CA ILE A 538 -18.32 -25.00 30.69
C ILE A 538 -18.27 -26.27 29.82
N VAL A 539 -17.40 -27.24 30.13
CA VAL A 539 -17.31 -28.49 29.37
C VAL A 539 -18.59 -29.34 29.47
N ARG A 540 -19.30 -29.28 30.60
CA ARG A 540 -20.62 -29.92 30.77
C ARG A 540 -21.70 -29.16 29.98
N LEU A 541 -21.83 -27.85 30.19
CA LEU A 541 -22.79 -27.01 29.48
C LEU A 541 -22.64 -27.10 27.95
N ALA A 542 -21.41 -27.19 27.45
CA ALA A 542 -21.14 -27.40 26.03
C ALA A 542 -21.73 -28.72 25.48
N LYS A 543 -21.70 -29.80 26.27
CA LYS A 543 -22.31 -31.10 25.89
C LYS A 543 -23.83 -30.99 25.84
N ASP A 544 -24.42 -30.36 26.85
CA ASP A 544 -25.87 -30.20 26.95
C ASP A 544 -26.39 -29.30 25.81
N PHE A 545 -25.68 -28.20 25.52
CA PHE A 545 -25.94 -27.32 24.37
C PHE A 545 -25.88 -28.08 23.03
N ALA A 546 -24.82 -28.86 22.82
CA ALA A 546 -24.65 -29.63 21.57
C ALA A 546 -25.58 -30.84 21.44
N ALA A 547 -26.24 -31.27 22.52
CA ALA A 547 -27.32 -32.26 22.47
C ALA A 547 -28.68 -31.64 22.09
N GLY A 548 -28.88 -30.35 22.38
CA GLY A 548 -30.09 -29.60 22.01
C GLY A 548 -30.17 -29.16 20.54
N ILE A 549 -29.06 -29.22 19.80
CA ILE A 549 -28.99 -28.75 18.39
C ILE A 549 -28.84 -29.95 17.43
N PRO A 550 -29.66 -30.04 16.37
CA PRO A 550 -29.48 -31.03 15.30
C PRO A 550 -28.09 -30.97 14.65
N ALA A 551 -27.36 -32.08 14.70
CA ALA A 551 -26.02 -32.17 14.15
C ALA A 551 -26.04 -32.16 12.61
N GLY A 552 -25.23 -31.30 11.99
CA GLY A 552 -25.11 -31.23 10.53
C GLY A 552 -26.16 -30.39 9.81
N GLU A 553 -27.02 -29.64 10.52
CA GLU A 553 -28.03 -28.75 9.90
C GLU A 553 -27.69 -27.24 9.94
N PHE A 554 -26.71 -26.85 10.75
CA PHE A 554 -26.37 -25.46 11.01
C PHE A 554 -24.89 -25.20 10.73
N THR A 555 -24.59 -24.05 10.14
CA THR A 555 -23.22 -23.60 9.91
C THR A 555 -22.63 -23.06 11.22
N ALA A 556 -21.29 -23.07 11.33
CA ALA A 556 -20.60 -22.51 12.48
C ALA A 556 -20.98 -21.03 12.73
N ALA A 557 -21.17 -20.22 11.67
CA ALA A 557 -21.62 -18.84 11.80
C ALA A 557 -23.07 -18.69 12.31
N GLU A 558 -24.00 -19.59 11.95
CA GLU A 558 -25.37 -19.55 12.50
C GLU A 558 -25.38 -19.84 14.01
N VAL A 559 -24.64 -20.86 14.44
CA VAL A 559 -24.51 -21.21 15.88
C VAL A 559 -23.75 -20.13 16.64
N GLN A 560 -22.67 -19.57 16.07
CA GLN A 560 -21.93 -18.46 16.67
C GLN A 560 -22.82 -17.22 16.80
N GLY A 561 -23.60 -16.89 15.77
CA GLY A 561 -24.54 -15.76 15.77
C GLY A 561 -25.64 -15.92 16.81
N TYR A 562 -26.07 -17.15 17.12
CA TYR A 562 -26.97 -17.42 18.24
C TYR A 562 -26.29 -17.16 19.60
N LEU A 563 -25.13 -17.77 19.83
CA LEU A 563 -24.38 -17.66 21.10
C LEU A 563 -23.96 -16.21 21.43
N LEU A 564 -23.69 -15.39 20.41
CA LEU A 564 -23.38 -13.96 20.58
C LEU A 564 -24.54 -13.12 21.12
N ASN A 565 -25.78 -13.63 21.18
CA ASN A 565 -26.89 -12.98 21.90
C ASN A 565 -26.87 -13.26 23.41
N TYR A 566 -26.10 -14.27 23.85
CA TYR A 566 -26.03 -14.77 25.22
C TYR A 566 -24.58 -14.74 25.73
N LYS A 567 -23.85 -13.65 25.44
CA LYS A 567 -22.39 -13.54 25.67
C LYS A 567 -21.94 -13.89 27.09
N ASP A 568 -22.78 -13.55 28.07
CA ASP A 568 -22.48 -13.68 29.51
C ASP A 568 -23.35 -14.73 30.21
N ASP A 569 -24.27 -15.36 29.48
CA ASP A 569 -25.27 -16.29 30.02
C ASP A 569 -25.26 -17.64 29.27
N PRO A 570 -24.33 -18.54 29.60
CA PRO A 570 -24.24 -19.86 28.97
C PRO A 570 -25.41 -20.80 29.33
N GLU A 571 -26.17 -20.50 30.40
CA GLU A 571 -27.32 -21.32 30.82
C GLU A 571 -28.60 -20.88 30.09
N GLY A 572 -28.84 -19.58 29.94
CA GLY A 572 -29.89 -19.02 29.08
C GLY A 572 -29.69 -19.37 27.60
N ALA A 573 -28.44 -19.50 27.13
CA ALA A 573 -28.13 -20.02 25.80
C ALA A 573 -28.61 -21.47 25.57
N ILE A 574 -28.73 -22.28 26.63
CA ILE A 574 -29.27 -23.65 26.54
C ILE A 574 -30.80 -23.62 26.62
N ALA A 575 -31.36 -22.84 27.53
CA ALA A 575 -32.81 -22.70 27.67
C ALA A 575 -33.47 -22.09 26.41
N GLY A 576 -32.76 -21.21 25.69
CA GLY A 576 -33.27 -20.53 24.50
C GLY A 576 -33.22 -21.32 23.18
N ILE A 577 -32.65 -22.54 23.16
CA ILE A 577 -32.42 -23.29 21.90
C ILE A 577 -33.74 -23.54 21.14
N GLY A 578 -34.78 -24.06 21.80
CA GLY A 578 -36.03 -24.46 21.13
C GLY A 578 -36.66 -23.30 20.36
N GLY A 579 -36.83 -22.14 21.02
CA GLY A 579 -37.36 -20.94 20.39
C GLY A 579 -36.43 -20.31 19.34
N TRP A 580 -35.15 -20.68 19.26
CA TRP A 580 -34.27 -20.29 18.16
C TRP A 580 -34.39 -21.23 16.96
N LEU A 581 -34.51 -22.54 17.19
CA LEU A 581 -34.73 -23.53 16.12
C LEU A 581 -36.04 -23.23 15.37
N GLU A 582 -37.15 -23.02 16.09
CA GLU A 582 -38.45 -22.67 15.49
C GLU A 582 -38.40 -21.40 14.62
N ARG A 583 -37.77 -20.33 15.13
CA ARG A 583 -37.59 -19.08 14.38
C ARG A 583 -36.74 -19.29 13.13
N THR A 584 -35.66 -20.08 13.24
CA THR A 584 -34.74 -20.31 12.12
C THR A 584 -35.37 -21.21 11.06
N GLU A 585 -36.14 -22.22 11.44
CA GLU A 585 -36.97 -23.01 10.52
C GLU A 585 -37.97 -22.14 9.76
N LYS A 586 -38.71 -21.27 10.46
CA LYS A 586 -39.70 -20.38 9.84
C LYS A 586 -39.04 -19.48 8.79
N VAL A 587 -37.91 -18.84 9.14
CA VAL A 587 -37.14 -18.01 8.20
C VAL A 587 -36.60 -18.83 7.02
N ARG A 588 -36.17 -20.08 7.24
CA ARG A 588 -35.73 -20.99 6.16
C ARG A 588 -36.89 -21.37 5.23
N LYS A 589 -38.11 -21.61 5.75
CA LYS A 589 -39.33 -21.86 4.96
C LYS A 589 -39.72 -20.63 4.12
N GLU A 590 -39.84 -19.45 4.74
CA GLU A 590 -40.12 -18.18 4.04
C GLU A 590 -39.09 -17.83 2.95
N ARG A 591 -37.80 -18.15 3.18
CA ARG A 591 -36.74 -17.96 2.16
C ARG A 591 -36.88 -18.93 0.99
N LYS A 592 -37.25 -20.19 1.22
CA LYS A 592 -37.51 -21.17 0.15
C LYS A 592 -38.71 -20.74 -0.70
N GLU A 593 -39.82 -20.38 -0.07
CA GLU A 593 -41.02 -19.88 -0.75
C GLU A 593 -40.72 -18.63 -1.61
N LYS A 594 -39.91 -17.69 -1.12
CA LYS A 594 -39.46 -16.53 -1.90
C LYS A 594 -38.53 -16.92 -3.07
N ALA A 595 -37.64 -17.88 -2.88
CA ALA A 595 -36.72 -18.34 -3.94
C ALA A 595 -37.43 -19.16 -5.04
N GLU A 596 -38.52 -19.85 -4.70
CA GLU A 596 -39.38 -20.56 -5.64
C GLU A 596 -40.31 -19.60 -6.40
N ASN A 597 -40.88 -18.60 -5.71
CA ASN A 597 -41.72 -17.58 -6.35
C ASN A 597 -40.92 -16.59 -7.23
N GLY A 598 -39.65 -16.31 -6.90
CA GLY A 598 -38.76 -15.46 -7.71
C GLY A 598 -38.11 -16.14 -8.93
N LYS A 599 -38.51 -17.38 -9.23
CA LYS A 599 -38.08 -18.16 -10.42
C LYS A 599 -39.19 -18.34 -11.46
N LYS A 600 -40.35 -17.71 -11.27
CA LYS A 600 -41.42 -17.55 -12.24
C LYS A 600 -41.39 -16.14 -12.81
#